data_AF-X1QEN7-F1
#
_entry.id   AF-X1QEN7-F1
#
_cell.length_a   1.000
_cell.length_b   1.000
_cell.length_c   1.000
_cell.angle_alpha   90.00
_cell.angle_beta   90.00
_cell.angle_gamma   90.00
#
_symmetry.space_group_name_H-M   'P 1'
#
loop_
_entity.id
_entity.type
_entity.pdbx_description
1 polymer ?
#
loop_
_entity_poly.entity_id
_entity_poly.type
_entity_poly.pdbx_seq_one_letter_code
_entity_poly.pdbx_strand_id
1 'polypeptide(L)'
;ARVPSKAKEVNERALDPLMETMVNIAHLSSKDKSIGLVCITDKFAQRVFQSIRQAGIKFLSFKFNISHDTNEVKKFLVNTDIVITSPGRKKEVEKLISPQIPLIEFVYIPDKGSMSMLKLAILDIK
;
A
#
# COMPACT_ATOMS: atom_id res chain seq x y z
N ALA A 1 27.55 -26.40 -25.75
CA ALA A 1 26.28 -25.71 -25.45
C ALA A 1 26.40 -25.03 -24.09
N ARG A 2 26.20 -23.71 -24.03
CA ARG A 2 26.27 -22.93 -22.78
C ARG A 2 24.88 -22.94 -22.15
N VAL A 3 24.72 -23.62 -21.02
CA VAL A 3 23.46 -23.58 -20.26
C VAL A 3 23.36 -22.17 -19.67
N PRO A 4 22.30 -21.38 -19.94
CA PRO A 4 22.13 -20.10 -19.30
C PRO A 4 21.74 -20.35 -17.84
N SER A 5 22.55 -19.84 -16.91
CA SER A 5 22.21 -19.77 -15.50
C SER A 5 20.94 -18.93 -15.34
N LYS A 6 19.86 -19.52 -14.83
CA LYS A 6 18.67 -18.80 -14.39
C LYS A 6 19.13 -17.63 -13.50
N ALA A 7 18.90 -16.41 -13.95
CA ALA A 7 18.93 -15.25 -13.07
C ALA A 7 17.99 -15.56 -11.90
N LYS A 8 18.55 -15.54 -10.69
CA LYS A 8 17.84 -15.75 -9.44
C LYS A 8 16.67 -14.75 -9.43
N GLU A 9 15.44 -15.23 -9.57
CA GLU A 9 14.26 -14.40 -9.30
C GLU A 9 14.42 -13.89 -7.87
N VAL A 10 14.70 -12.59 -7.74
CA VAL A 10 14.70 -11.93 -6.44
C VAL A 10 13.27 -12.03 -5.94
N ASN A 11 13.06 -12.90 -4.97
CA ASN A 11 11.76 -13.14 -4.38
C ASN A 11 11.26 -11.82 -3.77
N GLU A 12 10.31 -11.16 -4.43
CA GLU A 12 9.80 -9.84 -4.04
C GLU A 12 8.96 -9.86 -2.74
N ARG A 13 8.89 -11.01 -2.05
CA ARG A 13 8.07 -11.29 -0.87
C ARG A 13 8.69 -10.89 0.47
N ALA A 14 9.64 -9.95 0.50
CA ALA A 14 10.28 -9.52 1.74
C ALA A 14 9.37 -8.70 2.68
N LEU A 15 8.18 -8.31 2.20
CA LEU A 15 7.26 -7.40 2.87
C LEU A 15 5.83 -7.95 2.81
N ASP A 16 5.18 -8.02 3.96
CA ASP A 16 3.77 -8.34 4.10
C ASP A 16 2.98 -7.08 4.48
N PRO A 17 1.76 -6.89 3.95
CA PRO A 17 0.89 -5.83 4.45
C PRO A 17 0.52 -6.13 5.90
N LEU A 18 0.47 -5.10 6.74
CA LEU A 18 0.02 -5.25 8.12
C LEU A 18 -1.43 -5.78 8.11
N MET A 19 -1.68 -6.86 8.86
CA MET A 19 -3.00 -7.52 8.87
C MET A 19 -4.13 -6.57 9.26
N GLU A 20 -3.89 -5.71 10.26
CA GLU A 20 -4.86 -4.71 10.70
C GLU A 20 -5.26 -3.74 9.57
N THR A 21 -4.29 -3.27 8.78
CA THR A 21 -4.55 -2.45 7.59
C THR A 21 -5.47 -3.17 6.61
N MET A 22 -5.20 -4.45 6.32
CA MET A 22 -6.00 -5.23 5.37
C MET A 22 -7.42 -5.48 5.87
N VAL A 23 -7.60 -5.75 7.17
CA VAL A 23 -8.91 -5.92 7.80
C VAL A 23 -9.71 -4.62 7.75
N ASN A 24 -9.08 -3.48 8.03
CA ASN A 24 -9.74 -2.18 7.97
C ASN A 24 -10.24 -1.86 6.56
N ILE A 25 -9.43 -2.14 5.53
CA ILE A 25 -9.84 -1.98 4.13
C ILE A 25 -11.00 -2.92 3.82
N ALA A 26 -10.92 -4.19 4.21
CA ALA A 26 -11.96 -5.18 3.95
C ALA A 26 -13.31 -4.82 4.61
N HIS A 27 -13.28 -4.29 5.82
CA HIS A 27 -14.48 -3.88 6.56
C HIS A 27 -15.16 -2.66 5.91
N LEU A 28 -14.38 -1.71 5.39
CA LEU A 28 -14.92 -0.46 4.83
C LEU A 28 -15.32 -0.60 3.36
N SER A 29 -14.69 -1.51 2.61
CA SER A 29 -14.85 -1.66 1.17
C SER A 29 -16.02 -2.55 0.78
N SER A 30 -16.62 -2.26 -0.37
CA SER A 30 -17.72 -3.02 -0.97
C SER A 30 -17.75 -2.80 -2.48
N LYS A 31 -18.48 -3.62 -3.24
CA LYS A 31 -18.49 -3.58 -4.72
C LYS A 31 -18.93 -2.24 -5.33
N ASP A 32 -19.59 -1.40 -4.54
CA ASP A 32 -20.11 -0.08 -4.87
C ASP A 32 -19.20 1.07 -4.41
N LYS A 33 -18.16 0.79 -3.61
CA LYS A 33 -17.24 1.82 -3.10
C LYS A 33 -15.96 1.92 -3.91
N SER A 34 -15.56 3.15 -4.21
CA SER A 34 -14.32 3.52 -4.86
C SER A 34 -13.19 3.73 -3.85
N ILE A 35 -11.99 3.26 -4.20
CA ILE A 35 -10.78 3.40 -3.40
C ILE A 35 -9.81 4.33 -4.14
N GLY A 36 -9.40 5.41 -3.47
CA GLY A 36 -8.31 6.27 -3.90
C GLY A 36 -7.05 6.00 -3.09
N LEU A 37 -5.92 5.79 -3.77
CA LEU A 37 -4.61 5.69 -3.12
C LEU A 37 -3.77 6.93 -3.41
N VAL A 38 -3.23 7.57 -2.37
CA VAL A 38 -2.18 8.58 -2.50
C VAL A 38 -0.87 8.03 -1.95
N CYS A 39 0.17 7.95 -2.77
CA CYS A 39 1.44 7.39 -2.34
C CYS A 39 2.63 8.04 -3.05
N ILE A 40 3.84 7.57 -2.77
CA ILE A 40 5.08 8.21 -3.28
C ILE A 40 5.50 7.64 -4.64
N THR A 41 5.19 6.36 -4.93
CA THR A 41 5.70 5.70 -6.14
C THR A 41 4.65 4.77 -6.75
N ASP A 42 4.71 4.61 -8.07
CA ASP A 42 3.86 3.65 -8.80
C ASP A 42 4.07 2.21 -8.30
N LYS A 43 5.31 1.84 -7.97
CA LYS A 43 5.62 0.49 -7.47
C LYS A 43 4.90 0.20 -6.14
N PHE A 44 4.80 1.19 -5.27
CA PHE A 44 4.01 1.06 -4.05
C PHE A 44 2.52 0.90 -4.38
N ALA A 45 1.99 1.71 -5.29
CA ALA A 45 0.59 1.62 -5.70
C ALA A 45 0.22 0.25 -6.29
N GLN A 46 1.08 -0.28 -7.17
CA GLN A 46 0.90 -1.60 -7.76
C GLN A 46 0.90 -2.70 -6.69
N ARG A 47 1.80 -2.62 -5.70
CA ARG A 47 1.85 -3.57 -4.58
C ARG A 47 0.59 -3.53 -3.72
N VAL A 48 0.15 -2.33 -3.33
CA VAL A 48 -1.09 -2.15 -2.55
C VAL A 48 -2.29 -2.73 -3.30
N PHE A 49 -2.42 -2.41 -4.59
CA PHE A 49 -3.47 -2.95 -5.44
C PHE A 49 -3.44 -4.48 -5.50
N GLN A 50 -2.26 -5.07 -5.69
CA GLN A 50 -2.09 -6.53 -5.70
C GLN A 50 -2.47 -7.16 -4.36
N SER A 51 -2.03 -6.60 -3.23
CA SER A 51 -2.36 -7.09 -1.90
C SER A 51 -3.88 -7.09 -1.65
N ILE A 52 -4.58 -6.01 -2.00
CA ILE A 52 -6.04 -5.91 -1.86
C ILE A 52 -6.75 -6.93 -2.76
N ARG A 53 -6.31 -7.06 -4.02
CA ARG A 53 -6.87 -8.03 -4.98
C ARG A 53 -6.68 -9.47 -4.52
N GLN A 54 -5.47 -9.83 -4.06
CA GLN A 54 -5.13 -11.17 -3.59
C GLN A 54 -5.91 -11.55 -2.33
N ALA A 55 -6.20 -10.58 -1.45
CA ALA A 55 -7.07 -10.77 -0.30
C ALA A 55 -8.56 -10.95 -0.66
N GLY A 56 -8.93 -10.82 -1.94
CA GLY A 56 -10.31 -10.98 -2.41
C GLY A 56 -11.24 -9.82 -2.07
N ILE A 57 -10.70 -8.72 -1.55
CA ILE A 57 -11.46 -7.52 -1.16
C ILE A 57 -12.12 -6.92 -2.41
N LYS A 58 -13.42 -6.62 -2.30
CA LYS A 58 -14.23 -6.08 -3.40
C LYS A 58 -14.31 -4.56 -3.32
N PHE A 59 -14.24 -3.92 -4.48
CA PHE A 59 -14.35 -2.47 -4.66
C PHE A 59 -14.89 -2.18 -6.06
N LEU A 60 -15.52 -1.02 -6.24
CA LEU A 60 -16.02 -0.54 -7.54
C LEU A 60 -14.86 -0.16 -8.47
N SER A 61 -13.95 0.67 -7.96
CA SER A 61 -12.77 1.11 -8.70
C SER A 61 -11.61 1.36 -7.75
N PHE A 62 -10.39 1.22 -8.27
CA PHE A 62 -9.17 1.55 -7.57
C PHE A 62 -8.35 2.48 -8.46
N LYS A 63 -8.02 3.66 -7.96
CA LYS A 63 -7.16 4.62 -8.65
C LYS A 63 -6.06 5.06 -7.70
N PHE A 64 -4.95 5.54 -8.25
CA PHE A 64 -3.86 6.07 -7.43
C PHE A 64 -3.31 7.39 -8.00
N ASN A 65 -2.68 8.17 -7.13
CA ASN A 65 -1.99 9.41 -7.47
C ASN A 65 -0.65 9.48 -6.72
N ILE A 66 0.40 9.90 -7.42
CA ILE A 66 1.76 10.06 -6.90
C ILE A 66 2.26 11.51 -6.93
N SER A 67 1.38 12.46 -7.27
CA SER A 67 1.72 13.87 -7.34
C SER A 67 1.94 14.45 -5.95
N HIS A 68 2.87 15.40 -5.89
CA HIS A 68 3.07 16.27 -4.73
C HIS A 68 2.29 17.59 -4.85
N ASP A 69 1.67 17.87 -6.00
CA ASP A 69 0.82 19.04 -6.17
C ASP A 69 -0.49 18.86 -5.40
N THR A 70 -0.74 19.78 -4.47
CA THR A 70 -1.89 19.71 -3.58
C THR A 70 -3.23 19.82 -4.34
N ASN A 71 -3.29 20.58 -5.42
CA ASN A 71 -4.53 20.76 -6.18
C ASN A 71 -4.84 19.51 -7.02
N GLU A 72 -3.83 18.87 -7.59
CA GLU A 72 -3.98 17.59 -8.28
C GLU A 72 -4.46 16.50 -7.33
N VAL A 73 -3.86 16.40 -6.14
CA VAL A 73 -4.27 15.43 -5.11
C VAL A 73 -5.71 15.71 -4.66
N LYS A 74 -6.08 16.97 -4.40
CA LYS A 74 -7.47 17.33 -4.06
C LYS A 74 -8.45 16.90 -5.15
N LYS A 75 -8.17 17.22 -6.42
CA LYS A 75 -9.03 16.84 -7.56
C LYS A 75 -9.19 15.33 -7.68
N PHE A 76 -8.11 14.59 -7.46
CA PHE A 76 -8.12 13.13 -7.44
C PHE A 76 -9.05 12.55 -6.36
N LEU A 77 -9.07 13.16 -5.17
CA LEU A 77 -9.82 12.69 -4.00
C LEU A 77 -11.32 13.03 -4.00
N VAL A 78 -11.81 13.87 -4.92
CA VAL A 78 -13.22 14.33 -4.93
C VAL A 78 -14.23 13.19 -5.02
N ASN A 79 -13.89 12.11 -5.74
CA ASN A 79 -14.81 11.01 -6.05
C ASN A 79 -14.34 9.67 -5.47
N THR A 80 -13.78 9.69 -4.27
CA THR A 80 -13.29 8.49 -3.57
C THR A 80 -14.06 8.27 -2.28
N ASP A 81 -14.62 7.09 -2.10
CA ASP A 81 -15.37 6.72 -0.89
C ASP A 81 -14.45 6.32 0.26
N ILE A 82 -13.26 5.80 -0.07
CA ILE A 82 -12.23 5.36 0.86
C ILE A 82 -10.89 5.86 0.35
N VAL A 83 -10.09 6.42 1.25
CA VAL A 83 -8.75 6.90 0.92
C VAL A 83 -7.72 6.04 1.63
N ILE A 84 -6.80 5.50 0.86
CA ILE A 84 -5.61 4.81 1.33
C ILE A 84 -4.41 5.72 1.10
N THR A 85 -3.43 5.71 2.00
CA THR A 85 -2.23 6.50 1.85
C THR A 85 -0.98 5.76 2.33
N SER A 86 0.18 6.06 1.75
CA SER A 86 1.46 5.61 2.32
C SER A 86 1.77 6.38 3.63
N PRO A 87 2.52 5.80 4.59
CA PRO A 87 2.75 6.44 5.90
C PRO A 87 3.31 7.88 5.82
N GLY A 88 4.27 8.11 4.91
CA GLY A 88 4.87 9.43 4.71
C GLY A 88 3.90 10.50 4.17
N ARG A 89 2.72 10.12 3.68
CA ARG A 89 1.73 11.02 3.05
C ARG A 89 0.48 11.24 3.92
N LYS A 90 0.33 10.53 5.05
CA LYS A 90 -0.90 10.55 5.86
C LYS A 90 -1.33 11.95 6.31
N LYS A 91 -0.45 12.67 7.00
CA LYS A 91 -0.76 14.00 7.57
C LYS A 91 -1.13 15.03 6.51
N GLU A 92 -0.61 14.90 5.30
CA GLU A 92 -0.97 15.79 4.19
C GLU A 92 -2.35 15.44 3.67
N VAL A 93 -2.58 14.16 3.33
CA VAL A 93 -3.85 13.69 2.76
C VAL A 93 -5.02 13.92 3.71
N GLU A 94 -4.83 13.73 5.01
CA GLU A 94 -5.82 13.99 6.06
C GLU A 94 -6.37 15.43 6.02
N LYS A 95 -5.54 16.40 5.65
CA LYS A 95 -5.96 17.81 5.53
C LYS A 95 -6.71 18.12 4.23
N LEU A 96 -6.69 17.20 3.26
CA LEU A 96 -7.27 17.40 1.92
C LEU A 96 -8.63 16.74 1.75
N ILE A 97 -9.01 15.84 2.64
CA ILE A 97 -10.25 15.08 2.58
C ILE A 97 -11.29 15.60 3.58
N SER A 98 -12.57 15.30 3.31
CA SER A 98 -13.63 15.49 4.30
C SER A 98 -13.41 14.54 5.49
N PRO A 99 -13.69 14.95 6.74
CA PRO A 99 -13.63 14.08 7.92
C PRO A 99 -14.53 12.83 7.83
N GLN A 100 -15.51 12.83 6.94
CA GLN A 100 -16.41 11.70 6.72
C GLN A 100 -15.80 10.60 5.83
N ILE A 101 -14.74 10.91 5.08
CA ILE A 101 -14.08 9.94 4.20
C ILE A 101 -13.06 9.15 5.05
N PRO A 102 -13.19 7.82 5.15
CA PRO A 102 -12.24 7.00 5.88
C PRO A 102 -10.84 7.10 5.26
N LEU A 103 -9.85 7.43 6.11
CA LEU A 103 -8.44 7.45 5.75
C LEU A 103 -7.69 6.29 6.39
N ILE A 104 -7.07 5.46 5.57
CA ILE A 104 -6.32 4.28 6.01
C ILE A 104 -4.85 4.44 5.62
N GLU A 105 -3.97 4.35 6.60
CA GLU A 105 -2.54 4.26 6.33
C GLU A 105 -2.16 2.82 5.98
N PHE A 106 -1.55 2.63 4.80
CA PHE A 106 -1.13 1.31 4.33
C PHE A 106 0.32 1.03 4.73
N VAL A 107 0.51 0.11 5.68
CA VAL A 107 1.83 -0.24 6.21
C VAL A 107 2.25 -1.61 5.69
N TYR A 108 3.45 -1.67 5.11
CA TYR A 108 4.15 -2.93 4.88
C TYR A 108 5.17 -3.14 6.00
N ILE A 109 5.21 -4.35 6.55
CA ILE A 109 6.21 -4.79 7.51
C ILE A 109 7.06 -5.89 6.87
N PRO A 110 8.32 -6.07 7.30
CA PRO A 110 9.09 -7.21 6.83
C PRO A 110 8.38 -8.52 7.21
N ASP A 111 8.47 -9.50 6.31
CA ASP A 111 7.93 -10.84 6.60
C ASP A 111 8.67 -11.47 7.79
N LYS A 112 8.12 -12.57 8.34
CA LYS A 112 8.70 -13.22 9.53
C LYS A 112 10.17 -13.65 9.35
N GLY A 113 10.53 -14.15 8.17
CA GLY A 113 11.90 -14.52 7.84
C GLY A 113 12.81 -13.29 7.74
N SER A 114 12.37 -12.26 7.01
CA SER A 114 13.10 -10.99 6.89
C SER A 114 13.29 -10.29 8.24
N MET A 115 12.27 -10.29 9.10
CA MET A 115 12.35 -9.75 10.47
C MET A 115 13.39 -10.49 11.31
N SER A 116 13.46 -11.82 11.18
CA SER A 116 14.40 -12.64 11.94
C SER A 116 15.84 -12.35 11.51
N MET A 117 16.08 -12.26 10.19
CA MET A 117 17.38 -11.88 9.64
C MET A 117 17.81 -10.48 10.06
N LEU A 118 16.89 -9.51 10.05
CA LEU A 118 17.18 -8.14 10.49
C LEU A 118 17.56 -8.10 11.98
N LYS A 119 16.87 -8.87 12.83
CA LYS A 119 17.21 -8.98 14.27
C LYS A 119 18.61 -9.55 14.50
N LEU A 120 18.97 -10.62 13.77
CA LEU A 120 20.31 -11.21 13.87
C LEU A 120 21.39 -10.23 13.43
N ALA A 121 21.20 -9.57 12.28
CA ALA A 121 22.15 -8.57 11.79
C ALA A 121 22.36 -7.41 12.78
N ILE A 122 21.31 -6.96 13.47
CA ILE A 122 21.42 -5.91 14.50
C ILE A 122 22.18 -6.43 15.74
N LEU A 123 22.00 -7.70 16.12
CA LEU A 123 22.72 -8.31 17.23
C LEU A 123 24.21 -8.48 16.91
N ASP A 124 24.57 -8.80 15.67
CA ASP A 124 25.97 -8.95 15.23
C ASP A 124 26.74 -7.61 15.15
N ILE A 125 26.03 -6.47 15.14
CA ILE A 125 26.62 -5.12 15.14
C ILE A 125 26.91 -4.62 16.57
N LYS A 126 26.39 -5.32 17.60
CA LYS A 126 26.68 -5.05 19.02
C LYS A 126 27.89 -5.83 19.50
#